data_AF-A0AA95S176-F1
#
_entry.id   AF-A0AA95S176-F1
#
_cell.length_a   1.000
_cell.length_b   1.000
_cell.length_c   1.000
_cell.angle_alpha   90.00
_cell.angle_beta   90.00
_cell.angle_gamma   90.00
#
_symmetry.space_group_name_H-M   'P 1'
#
loop_
_entity.id
_entity.type
_entity.pdbx_description
1 polymer ?
#
loop_
_entity_poly.entity_id
_entity_poly.type
_entity_poly.pdbx_seq_one_letter_code
_entity_poly.pdbx_strand_id
1 'polypeptide(L)'
;MEEEKEMRSAPPRYRYKLIKFMTLALFFIVIFLALGFSGLKATSSSGYCSSCHEMKPEYYTWKASTHSEVDCVSCHIQPGAKNLAKNKANGVVELYKKTMNTYSAPIQMPKNIPNSACESCHNMEKREVTPSGDIIIPHDKHLAKDVKCTQCHSGVAHGKIAERQVTFKTDYGKWDDSLGKSMMSDLKFTKTKMETCVECHEVRDVSTECITCHTTGVLPKSHKESDFKTGSHGELAKIDLKSCNKCHSYMSETEIKGFVEIPASQQFLSNTDSKTTQISAQDYAKENTFCKDCHTTKPKNHVKGFVNLHGAKAKVSTETCLACHDKQKTGFNKTNNVTCNSCHPAMHADKNFKERHPVNIQDATRPTDFCYTCHNKPKCTSCHKED
;
A
#
# COMPACT_ATOMS: atom_id res chain seq x y z
N MET A 1 35.73 76.31 -55.94
CA MET A 1 35.85 75.91 -54.52
C MET A 1 35.69 74.41 -54.52
N GLU A 2 36.81 73.69 -54.49
CA GLU A 2 36.84 72.23 -54.61
C GLU A 2 36.44 71.62 -53.26
N GLU A 3 35.51 70.67 -53.26
CA GLU A 3 35.16 69.87 -52.08
C GLU A 3 36.29 68.88 -51.78
N GLU A 4 36.99 69.09 -50.68
CA GLU A 4 38.00 68.18 -50.17
C GLU A 4 37.31 66.94 -49.59
N LYS A 5 37.32 65.84 -50.35
CA LYS A 5 36.79 64.54 -49.91
C LYS A 5 37.78 63.90 -48.93
N GLU A 6 37.45 63.87 -47.64
CA GLU A 6 38.19 63.09 -46.63
C GLU A 6 38.27 61.61 -47.06
N MET A 7 39.43 61.17 -47.53
CA MET A 7 39.73 59.75 -47.75
C MET A 7 40.06 59.09 -46.41
N ARG A 8 39.05 58.50 -45.76
CA ARG A 8 39.25 57.61 -44.61
C ARG A 8 39.94 56.32 -45.09
N SER A 9 41.15 56.04 -44.57
CA SER A 9 41.89 54.82 -44.90
C SER A 9 41.09 53.57 -44.51
N ALA A 10 40.92 52.63 -45.45
CA ALA A 10 40.26 51.36 -45.19
C ALA A 10 40.90 50.65 -43.99
N PRO A 11 40.14 50.16 -42.99
CA PRO A 11 40.73 49.52 -41.82
C PRO A 11 41.56 48.29 -42.25
N PRO A 12 42.68 47.99 -41.58
CA PRO A 12 43.62 46.98 -42.04
C PRO A 12 42.91 45.62 -42.20
N ARG A 13 43.01 45.01 -43.39
CA ARG A 13 42.32 43.76 -43.79
C ARG A 13 42.47 42.61 -42.77
N TYR A 14 43.54 42.62 -41.98
CA TYR A 14 43.79 41.65 -40.91
C TYR A 14 42.78 41.75 -39.75
N ARG A 15 42.33 42.97 -39.38
CA ARG A 15 41.33 43.18 -38.32
C ARG A 15 39.98 42.57 -38.69
N TYR A 16 39.54 42.70 -39.95
CA TYR A 16 38.29 42.09 -40.43
C TYR A 16 38.35 40.56 -40.48
N LYS A 17 39.50 39.98 -40.86
CA LYS A 17 39.69 38.52 -40.81
C LYS A 17 39.66 38.00 -39.37
N LEU A 18 40.36 38.67 -38.45
CA LEU A 18 40.37 38.31 -37.03
C LEU A 18 38.97 38.41 -36.41
N ILE A 19 38.25 39.51 -36.66
CA ILE A 19 36.86 39.68 -36.20
C ILE A 19 35.96 38.59 -36.77
N LYS A 20 36.09 38.26 -38.07
CA LYS A 20 35.31 37.18 -38.71
C LYS A 20 35.60 35.80 -38.09
N PHE A 21 36.86 35.49 -37.78
CA PHE A 21 37.21 34.25 -37.11
C PHE A 21 36.69 34.22 -35.67
N MET A 22 36.80 35.32 -34.93
CA MET A 22 36.28 35.42 -33.57
C MET A 22 34.76 35.30 -33.52
N THR A 23 34.02 35.97 -34.42
CA THR A 23 32.56 35.87 -34.47
C THR A 23 32.10 34.48 -34.88
N LEU A 24 32.78 33.84 -35.83
CA LEU A 24 32.51 32.46 -36.23
C LEU A 24 32.81 31.47 -35.09
N ALA A 25 33.93 31.63 -34.41
CA ALA A 25 34.28 30.80 -33.25
C ALA A 25 33.25 30.97 -32.12
N LEU A 26 32.86 32.21 -31.81
CA LEU A 26 31.82 32.48 -30.82
C LEU A 26 30.49 31.84 -31.21
N PHE A 27 30.08 31.95 -32.48
CA PHE A 27 28.86 31.31 -32.99
C PHE A 27 28.88 29.79 -32.78
N PHE A 28 29.99 29.12 -33.13
CA PHE A 28 30.11 27.67 -32.91
C PHE A 28 30.19 27.29 -31.43
N ILE A 29 30.83 28.10 -30.58
CA ILE A 29 30.85 27.88 -29.13
C ILE A 29 29.44 27.99 -28.55
N VAL A 30 28.68 29.01 -28.95
CA VAL A 30 27.29 29.20 -28.51
C VAL A 30 26.42 28.02 -28.95
N ILE A 31 26.54 27.58 -30.21
CA ILE A 31 25.83 26.39 -30.70
C ILE A 31 26.22 25.15 -29.89
N PHE A 32 27.52 24.92 -29.67
CA PHE A 32 28.00 23.78 -28.92
C PHE A 32 27.43 23.76 -27.49
N LEU A 33 27.46 24.90 -26.79
CA LEU A 33 26.88 25.03 -25.45
C LEU A 33 25.36 24.84 -25.46
N ALA A 34 24.65 25.40 -26.45
CA ALA A 34 23.20 25.25 -26.57
C ALA A 34 22.78 23.79 -26.83
N LEU A 35 23.50 23.09 -27.71
CA LEU A 35 23.32 21.67 -27.98
C LEU A 35 23.65 20.82 -26.75
N GLY A 36 24.77 21.12 -26.08
CA GLY A 36 25.18 20.44 -24.84
C GLY A 36 24.14 20.59 -23.72
N PHE A 37 23.62 21.81 -23.53
CA PHE A 37 22.56 22.08 -22.55
C PHE A 37 21.25 21.35 -22.90
N SER A 38 20.85 21.39 -24.16
CA SER A 38 19.63 20.72 -24.63
C SER A 38 19.73 19.20 -24.48
N GLY A 39 20.88 18.61 -24.84
CA GLY A 39 21.14 17.18 -24.65
C GLY A 39 21.18 16.79 -23.17
N LEU A 40 21.75 17.64 -22.32
CA LEU A 40 21.76 17.41 -20.87
C LEU A 40 20.34 17.43 -20.29
N LYS A 41 19.51 18.39 -20.70
CA LYS A 41 18.10 18.47 -20.27
C LYS A 41 17.30 17.26 -20.76
N ALA A 42 17.43 16.90 -22.03
CA ALA A 42 16.74 15.75 -22.61
C ALA A 42 17.10 14.44 -21.88
N THR A 43 18.39 14.15 -21.71
CA THR A 43 18.88 12.93 -21.04
C THR A 43 18.66 12.92 -19.51
N SER A 44 18.13 14.00 -18.94
CA SER A 44 17.80 14.11 -17.52
C SER A 44 16.29 14.15 -17.27
N SER A 45 15.49 14.10 -18.33
CA SER A 45 14.03 14.12 -18.23
C SER A 45 13.46 12.77 -17.82
N SER A 46 12.35 12.77 -17.07
CA SER A 46 11.62 11.54 -16.73
C SER A 46 11.18 10.76 -17.97
N GLY A 47 10.83 11.46 -19.05
CA GLY A 47 10.48 10.84 -20.33
C GLY A 47 11.64 10.05 -20.96
N TYR A 48 12.87 10.58 -20.89
CA TYR A 48 14.04 9.82 -21.32
C TYR A 48 14.26 8.58 -20.45
N CYS A 49 14.10 8.69 -19.13
CA CYS A 49 14.16 7.53 -18.24
C CYS A 49 13.13 6.45 -18.61
N SER A 50 11.89 6.84 -18.95
CA SER A 50 10.83 5.91 -19.37
C SER A 50 11.08 5.20 -20.70
N SER A 51 12.04 5.68 -21.51
CA SER A 51 12.44 5.00 -22.74
C SER A 51 13.13 3.65 -22.47
N CYS A 52 13.68 3.47 -21.25
CA CYS A 52 14.17 2.18 -20.79
C CYS A 52 12.99 1.33 -20.30
N HIS A 53 12.83 0.12 -20.87
CA HIS A 53 11.68 -0.72 -20.53
C HIS A 53 11.67 -1.16 -19.06
N GLU A 54 12.84 -1.34 -18.44
CA GLU A 54 12.98 -1.73 -17.03
C GLU A 54 12.54 -0.61 -16.07
N MET A 55 12.46 0.64 -16.55
CA MET A 55 12.10 1.81 -15.78
C MET A 55 10.58 2.07 -15.77
N LYS A 56 9.80 1.36 -16.58
CA LYS A 56 8.34 1.54 -16.65
C LYS A 56 7.66 1.49 -15.27
N PRO A 57 7.94 0.52 -14.38
CA PRO A 57 7.32 0.49 -13.05
C PRO A 57 7.54 1.78 -12.25
N GLU A 58 8.79 2.26 -12.24
CA GLU A 58 9.18 3.47 -11.51
C GLU A 58 8.56 4.72 -12.15
N TYR A 59 8.50 4.78 -13.48
CA TYR A 59 7.91 5.89 -14.21
C TYR A 59 6.41 6.02 -13.97
N TYR A 60 5.64 4.94 -14.09
CA TYR A 60 4.18 5.01 -13.95
C TYR A 60 3.74 5.24 -12.52
N THR A 61 4.49 4.73 -11.53
CA THR A 61 4.24 5.07 -10.12
C THR A 61 4.60 6.52 -9.80
N TRP A 62 5.75 7.01 -10.28
CA TRP A 62 6.13 8.43 -10.17
C TRP A 62 5.08 9.34 -10.82
N LYS A 63 4.63 9.01 -12.03
CA LYS A 63 3.60 9.76 -12.77
C LYS A 63 2.24 9.77 -12.04
N ALA A 64 1.95 8.74 -11.26
CA ALA A 64 0.75 8.67 -10.42
C ALA A 64 0.93 9.33 -9.04
N SER A 65 2.14 9.73 -8.67
CA SER A 65 2.46 10.35 -7.39
C SER A 65 2.24 11.87 -7.40
N THR A 66 2.31 12.51 -6.23
CA THR A 66 2.29 13.98 -6.13
C THR A 66 3.57 14.66 -6.63
N HIS A 67 4.58 13.89 -7.03
CA HIS A 67 5.88 14.39 -7.50
C HIS A 67 6.04 14.27 -9.03
N SER A 68 4.97 14.00 -9.78
CA SER A 68 4.96 13.89 -11.24
C SER A 68 5.40 15.16 -11.98
N GLU A 69 5.44 16.30 -11.29
CA GLU A 69 5.79 17.61 -11.86
C GLU A 69 7.31 17.88 -11.86
N VAL A 70 8.12 17.00 -11.25
CA VAL A 70 9.59 17.16 -11.20
C VAL A 70 10.29 15.96 -11.81
N ASP A 71 11.34 16.20 -12.60
CA ASP A 71 12.09 15.12 -13.25
C ASP A 71 12.75 14.17 -12.23
N CYS A 72 12.91 12.89 -12.59
CA CYS A 72 13.54 11.87 -11.74
C CYS A 72 14.88 12.33 -11.13
N VAL A 73 15.68 13.08 -11.92
CA VAL A 73 16.98 13.58 -11.48
C VAL A 73 16.92 14.55 -10.30
N SER A 74 15.79 15.22 -10.09
CA SER A 74 15.58 16.17 -8.99
C SER A 74 15.70 15.46 -7.63
N CYS A 75 15.32 14.18 -7.58
CA CYS A 75 15.45 13.35 -6.39
C CYS A 75 16.70 12.47 -6.46
N HIS A 76 16.93 11.81 -7.60
CA HIS A 76 17.96 10.78 -7.75
C HIS A 76 19.39 11.31 -7.96
N ILE A 77 19.55 12.62 -8.13
CA ILE A 77 20.86 13.28 -8.22
C ILE A 77 20.91 14.40 -7.19
N GLN A 78 21.90 14.33 -6.30
CA GLN A 78 22.14 15.42 -5.35
C GLN A 78 22.37 16.74 -6.12
N PRO A 79 21.79 17.87 -5.68
CA PRO A 79 22.01 19.16 -6.33
C PRO A 79 23.50 19.51 -6.54
N GLY A 80 23.78 20.25 -7.61
CA GLY A 80 25.11 20.76 -7.93
C GLY A 80 25.77 20.14 -9.17
N ALA A 81 26.50 20.96 -9.94
CA ALA A 81 27.09 20.57 -11.23
C ALA A 81 28.06 19.37 -11.11
N LYS A 82 28.84 19.30 -10.03
CA LYS A 82 29.77 18.19 -9.76
C LYS A 82 29.02 16.85 -9.61
N ASN A 83 27.89 16.86 -8.91
CA ASN A 83 27.08 15.66 -8.68
C ASN A 83 26.39 15.20 -9.96
N LEU A 84 25.91 16.15 -10.77
CA LEU A 84 25.36 15.85 -12.09
C LEU A 84 26.42 15.23 -13.02
N ALA A 85 27.62 15.80 -13.08
CA ALA A 85 28.71 15.25 -13.89
C ALA A 85 29.09 13.83 -13.45
N LYS A 86 29.19 13.60 -12.12
CA LYS A 86 29.46 12.27 -11.56
C LYS A 86 28.36 11.27 -11.89
N ASN A 87 27.09 11.66 -11.80
CA ASN A 87 25.96 10.81 -12.16
C ASN A 87 26.00 10.42 -13.65
N LYS A 88 26.28 11.37 -14.55
CA LYS A 88 26.39 11.10 -15.99
C LYS A 88 27.55 10.14 -16.30
N ALA A 89 28.70 10.32 -15.66
CA ALA A 89 29.83 9.39 -15.78
C ALA A 89 29.45 7.97 -15.30
N ASN A 90 28.76 7.85 -14.16
CA ASN A 90 28.27 6.56 -13.69
C ASN A 90 27.22 5.95 -14.63
N GLY A 91 26.37 6.76 -15.25
CA GLY A 91 25.39 6.31 -16.24
C GLY A 91 26.02 5.62 -17.45
N VAL A 92 27.21 6.07 -17.88
CA VAL A 92 27.98 5.41 -18.95
C VAL A 92 28.46 4.02 -18.50
N VAL A 93 28.89 3.88 -17.24
CA VAL A 93 29.28 2.58 -16.67
C VAL A 93 28.09 1.63 -16.61
N GLU A 94 26.92 2.10 -16.19
CA GLU A 94 25.70 1.26 -16.14
C GLU A 94 25.22 0.88 -17.55
N LEU A 95 25.33 1.78 -18.53
CA LEU A 95 25.06 1.45 -19.93
C LEU A 95 26.01 0.35 -20.43
N TYR A 96 27.30 0.45 -20.11
CA TYR A 96 28.27 -0.59 -20.45
C TYR A 96 27.95 -1.93 -19.80
N LYS A 97 27.59 -1.95 -18.50
CA LYS A 97 27.14 -3.18 -17.80
C LYS A 97 25.90 -3.78 -18.44
N LYS A 98 24.95 -2.95 -18.87
CA LYS A 98 23.76 -3.39 -19.60
C LYS A 98 24.12 -4.02 -20.94
N THR A 99 24.99 -3.39 -21.72
CA THR A 99 25.48 -3.94 -22.99
C THR A 99 26.22 -5.27 -22.81
N MET A 100 26.99 -5.41 -21.73
CA MET A 100 27.72 -6.64 -21.38
C MET A 100 26.88 -7.65 -20.60
N ASN A 101 25.59 -7.36 -20.33
CA ASN A 101 24.68 -8.20 -19.54
C ASN A 101 25.21 -8.57 -18.14
N THR A 102 25.97 -7.66 -17.51
CA THR A 102 26.61 -7.82 -16.18
C THR A 102 25.96 -6.96 -15.11
N TYR A 103 24.73 -6.52 -15.34
CA TYR A 103 23.96 -5.71 -14.38
C TYR A 103 23.27 -6.58 -13.32
N SER A 104 22.92 -5.96 -12.19
CA SER A 104 22.15 -6.61 -11.13
C SER A 104 20.66 -6.28 -11.28
N ALA A 105 19.80 -7.29 -11.14
CA ALA A 105 18.35 -7.15 -11.11
C ALA A 105 17.81 -7.60 -9.74
N PRO A 106 16.76 -6.95 -9.18
CA PRO A 106 16.06 -5.77 -9.72
C PRO A 106 16.91 -4.49 -9.61
N ILE A 107 16.50 -3.42 -10.30
CA ILE A 107 17.12 -2.10 -10.15
C ILE A 107 16.95 -1.69 -8.68
N GLN A 108 18.07 -1.52 -7.99
CA GLN A 108 18.11 -1.05 -6.61
C GLN A 108 18.70 0.35 -6.58
N MET A 109 18.14 1.21 -5.73
CA MET A 109 18.77 2.48 -5.46
C MET A 109 20.09 2.25 -4.73
N PRO A 110 21.24 2.64 -5.30
CA PRO A 110 22.54 2.34 -4.69
C PRO A 110 22.79 3.17 -3.43
N LYS A 111 22.04 4.27 -3.25
CA LYS A 111 22.13 5.19 -2.13
C LYS A 111 20.75 5.74 -1.79
N ASN A 112 20.53 5.98 -0.51
CA ASN A 112 19.37 6.71 -0.03
C ASN A 112 19.35 8.13 -0.58
N ILE A 113 18.14 8.65 -0.84
CA ILE A 113 17.94 10.04 -1.26
C ILE A 113 18.26 10.95 -0.06
N PRO A 114 19.18 11.92 -0.21
CA PRO A 114 19.55 12.84 0.87
C PRO A 114 18.44 13.88 1.12
N ASN A 115 18.34 14.38 2.35
CA ASN A 115 17.37 15.42 2.71
C ASN A 115 17.48 16.67 1.82
N SER A 116 18.70 17.03 1.41
CA SER A 116 18.95 18.18 0.52
C SER A 116 18.19 18.11 -0.81
N ALA A 117 17.84 16.91 -1.29
CA ALA A 117 17.04 16.75 -2.51
C ALA A 117 15.55 17.05 -2.26
N CYS A 118 15.05 16.79 -1.05
CA CYS A 118 13.70 17.18 -0.63
C CYS A 118 13.66 18.68 -0.31
N GLU A 119 14.68 19.18 0.39
CA GLU A 119 14.80 20.57 0.86
C GLU A 119 15.00 21.59 -0.26
N SER A 120 15.36 21.16 -1.48
CA SER A 120 15.39 22.05 -2.64
C SER A 120 14.02 22.66 -2.96
N CYS A 121 12.94 21.98 -2.55
CA CYS A 121 11.55 22.43 -2.72
C CYS A 121 10.79 22.52 -1.38
N HIS A 122 11.08 21.64 -0.41
CA HIS A 122 10.39 21.57 0.88
C HIS A 122 11.21 22.24 1.99
N ASN A 123 10.90 23.48 2.32
CA ASN A 123 11.50 24.17 3.46
C ASN A 123 10.69 23.88 4.75
N MET A 124 11.26 23.09 5.66
CA MET A 124 10.59 22.69 6.91
C MET A 124 10.54 23.80 7.98
N GLU A 125 11.34 24.85 7.86
CA GLU A 125 11.28 26.01 8.76
C GLU A 125 10.07 26.91 8.47
N LYS A 126 9.61 26.91 7.21
CA LYS A 126 8.52 27.79 6.74
C LYS A 126 7.22 27.04 6.46
N ARG A 127 7.30 25.72 6.30
CA ARG A 127 6.15 24.90 5.94
C ARG A 127 5.48 24.37 7.19
N GLU A 128 4.27 24.86 7.46
CA GLU A 128 3.38 24.17 8.37
C GLU A 128 2.95 22.85 7.72
N VAL A 129 3.46 21.75 8.26
CA VAL A 129 3.05 20.41 7.88
C VAL A 129 2.24 19.81 9.01
N THR A 130 0.96 19.59 8.77
CA THR A 130 0.16 18.73 9.64
C THR A 130 0.30 17.30 9.10
N PRO A 131 0.83 16.35 9.89
CA PRO A 131 0.55 14.95 9.65
C PRO A 131 -0.97 14.79 9.53
N SER A 132 -1.42 13.87 8.66
CA SER A 132 -2.87 13.69 8.54
C SER A 132 -3.45 13.17 9.85
N GLY A 133 -4.52 13.82 10.34
CA GLY A 133 -5.21 13.42 11.56
C GLY A 133 -4.68 14.11 12.82
N ASP A 134 -4.41 13.32 13.85
CA ASP A 134 -4.10 13.78 15.21
C ASP A 134 -2.63 13.59 15.59
N ILE A 135 -1.77 13.17 14.66
CA ILE A 135 -0.38 12.83 14.93
C ILE A 135 0.50 14.09 15.03
N ILE A 136 1.35 14.13 16.06
CA ILE A 136 2.36 15.14 16.34
C ILE A 136 3.70 14.65 15.78
N ILE A 137 4.20 15.30 14.73
CA ILE A 137 5.54 15.01 14.18
C ILE A 137 6.36 16.31 14.12
N PRO A 138 7.21 16.57 15.14
CA PRO A 138 8.12 17.71 15.12
C PRO A 138 9.30 17.43 14.18
N HIS A 139 9.15 17.77 12.90
CA HIS A 139 10.14 17.45 11.86
C HIS A 139 11.51 18.08 12.13
N ASP A 140 11.55 19.27 12.73
CA ASP A 140 12.75 19.96 13.21
C ASP A 140 13.58 19.08 14.16
N LYS A 141 12.92 18.44 15.14
CA LYS A 141 13.59 17.56 16.11
C LYS A 141 14.12 16.30 15.45
N HIS A 142 13.42 15.76 14.46
CA HIS A 142 13.87 14.59 13.69
C HIS A 142 15.09 14.94 12.82
N LEU A 143 15.04 16.07 12.11
CA LEU A 143 16.14 16.57 11.29
C LEU A 143 17.39 16.84 12.14
N ALA A 144 17.24 17.43 13.33
CA ALA A 144 18.34 17.67 14.27
C ALA A 144 19.02 16.38 14.77
N LYS A 145 18.35 15.23 14.63
CA LYS A 145 18.87 13.89 14.95
C LYS A 145 19.31 13.09 13.72
N ASP A 146 19.52 13.78 12.60
CA ASP A 146 19.91 13.26 11.29
C ASP A 146 18.95 12.21 10.71
N VAL A 147 17.68 12.26 11.08
CA VAL A 147 16.64 11.39 10.49
C VAL A 147 16.39 11.86 9.05
N LYS A 148 16.49 10.94 8.10
CA LYS A 148 16.28 11.24 6.68
C LYS A 148 14.81 11.23 6.32
N CYS A 149 14.39 12.11 5.40
CA CYS A 149 13.00 12.21 4.94
C CYS A 149 12.47 10.85 4.43
N THR A 150 13.33 10.11 3.71
CA THR A 150 13.00 8.81 3.14
C THR A 150 12.87 7.69 4.18
N GLN A 151 13.30 7.86 5.42
CA GLN A 151 13.06 6.84 6.46
C GLN A 151 11.58 6.72 6.81
N CYS A 152 10.81 7.81 6.66
CA CYS A 152 9.36 7.79 6.86
C CYS A 152 8.61 7.86 5.52
N HIS A 153 9.07 8.68 4.57
CA HIS A 153 8.40 8.96 3.29
C HIS A 153 8.94 8.14 2.11
N SER A 154 9.50 6.95 2.34
CA SER A 154 10.09 6.09 1.29
C SER A 154 9.09 5.73 0.16
N GLY A 155 7.79 5.72 0.47
CA GLY A 155 6.72 5.35 -0.46
C GLY A 155 6.13 6.49 -1.29
N VAL A 156 6.54 7.74 -1.05
CA VAL A 156 5.82 8.92 -1.56
C VAL A 156 5.80 9.02 -3.09
N ALA A 157 6.88 8.60 -3.76
CA ALA A 157 7.03 8.68 -5.21
C ALA A 157 6.72 7.36 -5.92
N HIS A 158 6.97 6.22 -5.27
CA HIS A 158 6.97 4.91 -5.93
C HIS A 158 6.10 3.85 -5.24
N GLY A 159 5.51 4.11 -4.07
CA GLY A 159 4.62 3.16 -3.41
C GLY A 159 5.28 1.80 -3.13
N LYS A 160 6.57 1.83 -2.79
CA LYS A 160 7.39 0.66 -2.40
C LYS A 160 7.33 -0.51 -3.40
N ILE A 161 7.21 -0.23 -4.70
CA ILE A 161 7.10 -1.29 -5.73
C ILE A 161 8.29 -2.25 -5.79
N ALA A 162 9.49 -1.80 -5.44
CA ALA A 162 10.65 -2.68 -5.33
C ALA A 162 10.49 -3.72 -4.20
N GLU A 163 9.98 -3.31 -3.03
CA GLU A 163 9.68 -4.22 -1.91
C GLU A 163 8.58 -5.22 -2.27
N ARG A 164 7.69 -4.83 -3.19
CA ARG A 164 6.56 -5.64 -3.68
C ARG A 164 6.94 -6.62 -4.79
N GLN A 165 8.23 -6.70 -5.17
CA GLN A 165 8.77 -7.60 -6.19
C GLN A 165 8.17 -7.42 -7.60
N VAL A 166 7.51 -6.29 -7.88
CA VAL A 166 6.90 -6.01 -9.20
C VAL A 166 7.87 -5.36 -10.20
N THR A 167 9.15 -5.24 -9.81
CA THR A 167 10.23 -4.69 -10.63
C THR A 167 11.27 -5.75 -11.04
N PHE A 168 11.14 -6.99 -10.54
CA PHE A 168 12.10 -8.08 -10.80
C PHE A 168 11.55 -9.12 -11.79
N LYS A 169 12.13 -9.19 -12.99
CA LYS A 169 11.79 -10.20 -14.04
C LYS A 169 10.29 -10.29 -14.34
N THR A 170 9.59 -9.17 -14.26
CA THR A 170 8.16 -9.07 -14.54
C THR A 170 7.90 -8.66 -15.98
N ASP A 171 6.68 -8.84 -16.46
CA ASP A 171 6.26 -8.31 -17.75
C ASP A 171 6.13 -6.78 -17.68
N TYR A 172 7.22 -6.07 -18.01
CA TYR A 172 7.26 -4.61 -18.05
C TYR A 172 6.28 -4.03 -19.10
N GLY A 173 5.81 -4.83 -20.07
CA GLY A 173 4.85 -4.42 -21.08
C GLY A 173 3.48 -4.08 -20.51
N LYS A 174 3.09 -4.72 -19.41
CA LYS A 174 1.80 -4.52 -18.72
C LYS A 174 1.68 -3.20 -17.96
N TRP A 175 2.78 -2.46 -17.78
CA TRP A 175 2.74 -1.20 -17.06
C TRP A 175 2.18 -0.06 -17.89
N ASP A 176 1.14 0.57 -17.35
CA ASP A 176 0.45 1.72 -17.89
C ASP A 176 0.01 2.68 -16.76
N ASP A 177 -0.68 3.76 -17.14
CA ASP A 177 -1.18 4.78 -16.19
C ASP A 177 -2.19 4.22 -15.18
N SER A 178 -3.00 3.23 -15.60
CA SER A 178 -4.02 2.61 -14.74
C SER A 178 -3.35 1.78 -13.65
N LEU A 179 -2.40 0.94 -14.04
CA LEU A 179 -1.64 0.11 -13.12
C LEU A 179 -0.79 0.97 -12.17
N GLY A 180 -0.13 2.01 -12.68
CA GLY A 180 0.62 2.97 -11.85
C GLY A 180 -0.24 3.59 -10.75
N LYS A 181 -1.44 4.08 -11.10
CA LYS A 181 -2.41 4.63 -10.14
C LYS A 181 -2.90 3.58 -9.15
N SER A 182 -3.20 2.36 -9.62
CA SER A 182 -3.61 1.25 -8.77
C SER A 182 -2.52 0.84 -7.77
N MET A 183 -1.25 0.89 -8.19
CA MET A 183 -0.12 0.59 -7.31
C MET A 183 0.08 1.66 -6.23
N MET A 184 -0.18 2.93 -6.55
CA MET A 184 -0.05 4.08 -5.65
C MET A 184 -1.27 4.31 -4.75
N SER A 185 -2.44 3.75 -5.08
CA SER A 185 -3.66 3.91 -4.28
C SER A 185 -3.65 3.13 -2.97
N ASP A 186 -2.81 2.09 -2.88
CA ASP A 186 -2.68 1.29 -1.66
C ASP A 186 -1.88 2.06 -0.58
N LEU A 187 -2.63 2.67 0.33
CA LEU A 187 -2.08 3.54 1.38
C LEU A 187 -1.06 2.84 2.29
N LYS A 188 -1.06 1.51 2.39
CA LYS A 188 -0.09 0.78 3.22
C LYS A 188 1.34 0.89 2.69
N PHE A 189 1.50 1.27 1.43
CA PHE A 189 2.80 1.44 0.78
C PHE A 189 3.18 2.89 0.52
N THR A 190 2.22 3.83 0.56
CA THR A 190 2.46 5.26 0.35
C THR A 190 2.46 6.07 1.65
N LYS A 191 1.88 5.53 2.73
CA LYS A 191 1.93 6.11 4.08
C LYS A 191 2.90 5.37 4.98
N THR A 192 3.47 6.11 5.93
CA THR A 192 4.31 5.55 7.00
C THR A 192 3.47 4.71 7.94
N LYS A 193 3.99 3.56 8.35
CA LYS A 193 3.36 2.69 9.34
C LYS A 193 3.75 3.15 10.75
N MET A 194 2.83 2.96 11.70
CA MET A 194 3.11 3.21 13.12
C MET A 194 4.28 2.37 13.64
N GLU A 195 4.38 1.12 13.19
CA GLU A 195 5.51 0.21 13.44
C GLU A 195 6.87 0.87 13.20
N THR A 196 7.02 1.55 12.05
CA THR A 196 8.26 2.28 11.71
C THR A 196 8.62 3.36 12.74
N CYS A 197 7.61 4.02 13.31
CA CYS A 197 7.82 5.02 14.35
C CYS A 197 8.25 4.37 15.67
N VAL A 198 7.52 3.33 16.10
CA VAL A 198 7.75 2.64 17.38
C VAL A 198 9.11 1.96 17.40
N GLU A 199 9.46 1.18 16.37
CA GLU A 199 10.78 0.51 16.29
C GLU A 199 11.94 1.51 16.42
N CYS A 200 11.85 2.65 15.73
CA CYS A 200 12.87 3.68 15.78
C CYS A 200 12.90 4.38 17.15
N HIS A 201 11.73 4.66 17.74
CA HIS A 201 11.63 5.29 19.06
C HIS A 201 12.15 4.39 20.17
N GLU A 202 11.86 3.08 20.13
CA GLU A 202 12.40 2.09 21.06
C GLU A 202 13.93 2.03 21.00
N VAL A 203 14.49 1.93 19.78
CA VAL A 203 15.94 1.87 19.58
C VAL A 203 16.65 3.16 20.00
N ARG A 204 15.95 4.30 19.98
CA ARG A 204 16.50 5.63 20.29
C ARG A 204 16.12 6.14 21.68
N ASP A 205 15.49 5.30 22.50
CA ASP A 205 15.03 5.62 23.86
C ASP A 205 14.13 6.89 23.89
N VAL A 206 13.19 6.95 22.93
CA VAL A 206 12.17 7.99 22.84
C VAL A 206 10.83 7.38 23.25
N SER A 207 10.02 8.14 23.99
CA SER A 207 8.70 7.70 24.44
C SER A 207 7.84 7.13 23.31
N THR A 208 7.24 5.98 23.58
CA THR A 208 6.24 5.30 22.75
C THR A 208 4.83 5.41 23.33
N GLU A 209 4.67 6.18 24.40
CA GLU A 209 3.35 6.49 24.98
C GLU A 209 2.46 7.18 23.94
N CYS A 210 1.22 6.73 23.80
CA CYS A 210 0.35 7.16 22.70
C CYS A 210 0.18 8.69 22.63
N ILE A 211 0.07 9.35 23.79
CA ILE A 211 -0.11 10.82 23.88
C ILE A 211 1.12 11.62 23.43
N THR A 212 2.28 10.98 23.34
CA THR A 212 3.50 11.61 22.82
C THR A 212 3.33 11.92 21.33
N CYS A 213 2.63 11.03 20.62
CA CYS A 213 2.44 11.10 19.19
C CYS A 213 1.02 11.54 18.82
N HIS A 214 0.00 11.34 19.66
CA HIS A 214 -1.39 11.62 19.32
C HIS A 214 -2.00 12.73 20.18
N THR A 215 -2.48 13.79 19.53
CA THR A 215 -3.19 14.93 20.16
C THR A 215 -4.55 14.55 20.72
N THR A 216 -5.20 13.56 20.11
CA THR A 216 -6.43 12.97 20.63
C THR A 216 -6.11 11.57 21.12
N GLY A 217 -6.59 11.18 22.31
CA GLY A 217 -6.52 9.76 22.66
C GLY A 217 -7.12 8.95 21.52
N VAL A 218 -6.33 8.04 20.92
CA VAL A 218 -6.62 7.30 19.66
C VAL A 218 -7.92 6.50 19.72
N LEU A 219 -8.50 6.41 20.91
CA LEU A 219 -9.76 5.76 21.20
C LEU A 219 -10.95 6.58 20.64
N PRO A 220 -11.71 6.05 19.68
CA PRO A 220 -12.97 6.65 19.25
C PRO A 220 -13.91 6.88 20.44
N LYS A 221 -14.79 7.89 20.36
CA LYS A 221 -15.78 8.16 21.43
C LYS A 221 -16.58 6.92 21.82
N SER A 222 -16.94 6.08 20.83
CA SER A 222 -17.64 4.81 21.06
C SER A 222 -16.95 3.87 22.05
N HIS A 223 -15.62 3.88 22.12
CA HIS A 223 -14.86 3.02 23.02
C HIS A 223 -14.82 3.52 24.47
N LYS A 224 -15.28 4.76 24.70
CA LYS A 224 -15.43 5.34 26.04
C LYS A 224 -16.77 5.00 26.66
N GLU A 225 -17.70 4.46 25.87
CA GLU A 225 -19.00 4.02 26.37
C GLU A 225 -18.86 2.80 27.27
N SER A 226 -19.54 2.82 28.41
CA SER A 226 -19.44 1.78 29.44
C SER A 226 -19.90 0.40 28.96
N ASP A 227 -20.78 0.35 27.96
CA ASP A 227 -21.32 -0.88 27.38
C ASP A 227 -20.53 -1.39 26.17
N PHE A 228 -19.49 -0.66 25.72
CA PHE A 228 -18.75 -0.95 24.50
C PHE A 228 -18.28 -2.39 24.46
N LYS A 229 -17.54 -2.83 25.48
CA LYS A 229 -16.98 -4.19 25.58
C LYS A 229 -18.06 -5.29 25.70
N THR A 230 -19.23 -4.97 26.22
CA THR A 230 -20.24 -5.97 26.62
C THR A 230 -21.47 -6.02 25.72
N GLY A 231 -21.65 -5.04 24.83
CA GLY A 231 -22.82 -4.96 23.97
C GLY A 231 -22.54 -4.26 22.65
N SER A 232 -22.27 -2.95 22.69
CA SER A 232 -22.36 -2.11 21.49
C SER A 232 -21.26 -2.37 20.45
N HIS A 233 -20.03 -2.78 20.83
CA HIS A 233 -18.95 -2.98 19.85
C HIS A 233 -19.24 -4.09 18.82
N GLY A 234 -19.93 -5.15 19.23
CA GLY A 234 -20.24 -6.28 18.34
C GLY A 234 -21.23 -5.89 17.25
N GLU A 235 -22.24 -5.08 17.57
CA GLU A 235 -23.20 -4.57 16.58
C GLU A 235 -22.57 -3.51 15.68
N LEU A 236 -21.71 -2.63 16.22
CA LEU A 236 -20.96 -1.66 15.43
C LEU A 236 -20.03 -2.34 14.41
N ALA A 237 -19.37 -3.45 14.81
CA ALA A 237 -18.50 -4.21 13.92
C ALA A 237 -19.25 -4.86 12.75
N LYS A 238 -20.54 -5.21 12.91
CA LYS A 238 -21.38 -5.71 11.79
C LYS A 238 -21.69 -4.62 10.77
N ILE A 239 -21.82 -3.37 11.21
CA ILE A 239 -22.19 -2.23 10.36
C ILE A 239 -21.00 -1.76 9.52
N ASP A 240 -19.83 -1.56 10.14
CA ASP A 240 -18.65 -1.05 9.44
C ASP A 240 -17.34 -1.66 9.95
N LEU A 241 -17.17 -2.96 9.70
CA LEU A 241 -15.93 -3.67 9.98
C LEU A 241 -14.72 -3.04 9.27
N LYS A 242 -14.93 -2.43 8.09
CA LYS A 242 -13.85 -1.84 7.28
C LYS A 242 -13.23 -0.63 7.94
N SER A 243 -14.03 0.24 8.54
CA SER A 243 -13.46 1.36 9.29
C SER A 243 -12.82 0.91 10.60
N CYS A 244 -13.35 -0.10 11.29
CA CYS A 244 -12.71 -0.66 12.48
C CYS A 244 -11.34 -1.28 12.16
N ASN A 245 -11.27 -2.06 11.07
CA ASN A 245 -10.03 -2.72 10.65
C ASN A 245 -8.90 -1.75 10.29
N LYS A 246 -9.19 -0.49 9.90
CA LYS A 246 -8.15 0.52 9.64
C LYS A 246 -7.21 0.74 10.83
N CYS A 247 -7.70 0.52 12.06
CA CYS A 247 -6.90 0.63 13.28
C CYS A 247 -6.55 -0.74 13.87
N HIS A 248 -7.48 -1.70 13.80
CA HIS A 248 -7.31 -3.02 14.41
C HIS A 248 -6.50 -4.03 13.55
N SER A 249 -6.20 -3.72 12.29
CA SER A 249 -5.44 -4.62 11.41
C SER A 249 -4.04 -4.93 11.94
N TYR A 250 -3.39 -3.95 12.56
CA TYR A 250 -2.00 -4.07 13.04
C TYR A 250 -1.91 -4.76 14.41
N MET A 251 -3.03 -4.95 15.10
CA MET A 251 -3.06 -5.64 16.39
C MET A 251 -3.05 -7.18 16.23
N SER A 252 -3.25 -7.68 15.01
CA SER A 252 -3.19 -9.12 14.71
C SER A 252 -1.77 -9.50 14.30
N GLU A 253 -1.22 -10.54 14.93
CA GLU A 253 0.10 -11.12 14.59
C GLU A 253 0.05 -11.92 13.28
N THR A 254 -1.15 -12.24 12.80
CA THR A 254 -1.38 -13.01 11.58
C THR A 254 -2.24 -12.24 10.58
N GLU A 255 -1.94 -12.40 9.29
CA GLU A 255 -2.77 -11.87 8.20
C GLU A 255 -4.18 -12.49 8.23
N ILE A 256 -5.21 -11.65 8.23
CA ILE A 256 -6.62 -12.05 8.25
C ILE A 256 -7.09 -12.28 6.81
N LYS A 257 -7.48 -13.52 6.48
CA LYS A 257 -7.83 -13.89 5.10
C LYS A 257 -9.29 -13.48 4.84
N GLY A 258 -9.54 -12.70 3.79
CA GLY A 258 -10.88 -12.20 3.45
C GLY A 258 -11.19 -10.76 3.88
N PHE A 259 -10.20 -10.02 4.41
CA PHE A 259 -10.25 -8.55 4.46
C PHE A 259 -9.38 -7.89 3.39
N VAL A 260 -8.53 -8.68 2.73
CA VAL A 260 -7.52 -8.20 1.80
C VAL A 260 -8.14 -8.10 0.40
N GLU A 261 -8.41 -6.88 -0.05
CA GLU A 261 -8.40 -6.58 -1.48
C GLU A 261 -7.05 -7.08 -2.00
N ILE A 262 -7.04 -8.07 -2.91
CA ILE A 262 -5.80 -8.62 -3.47
C ILE A 262 -4.96 -7.42 -3.93
N PRO A 263 -3.77 -7.19 -3.34
CA PRO A 263 -3.00 -6.00 -3.65
C PRO A 263 -2.77 -5.93 -5.15
N ALA A 264 -2.81 -4.73 -5.75
CA ALA A 264 -2.59 -4.57 -7.19
C ALA A 264 -1.32 -5.28 -7.70
N SER A 265 -0.30 -5.42 -6.83
CA SER A 265 0.92 -6.18 -7.10
C SER A 265 0.68 -7.68 -7.23
N GLN A 266 -0.19 -8.26 -6.42
CA GLN A 266 -0.54 -9.67 -6.51
C GLN A 266 -1.50 -9.94 -7.68
N GLN A 267 -2.39 -9.01 -8.02
CA GLN A 267 -3.15 -9.05 -9.29
C GLN A 267 -2.22 -8.94 -10.51
N PHE A 268 -1.15 -8.16 -10.41
CA PHE A 268 -0.14 -8.06 -11.47
C PHE A 268 0.67 -9.35 -11.64
N LEU A 269 1.05 -9.98 -10.52
CA LEU A 269 1.84 -11.22 -10.52
C LEU A 269 1.00 -12.49 -10.78
N SER A 270 -0.32 -12.45 -10.52
CA SER A 270 -1.22 -13.61 -10.63
C SER A 270 -2.31 -13.31 -11.67
N ASN A 271 -2.49 -14.14 -12.70
CA ASN A 271 -3.60 -14.03 -13.66
C ASN A 271 -4.96 -14.45 -13.05
N THR A 272 -5.34 -13.92 -11.88
CA THR A 272 -6.51 -14.41 -11.13
C THR A 272 -7.62 -13.36 -11.06
N ASP A 273 -8.78 -13.71 -11.58
CA ASP A 273 -10.03 -12.96 -11.40
C ASP A 273 -10.33 -12.82 -9.90
N SER A 274 -10.39 -11.59 -9.43
CA SER A 274 -10.56 -11.26 -8.01
C SER A 274 -12.01 -11.51 -7.58
N LYS A 275 -12.27 -12.60 -6.85
CA LYS A 275 -13.47 -12.72 -6.02
C LYS A 275 -13.20 -12.08 -4.66
N THR A 276 -13.74 -10.89 -4.45
CA THR A 276 -13.77 -10.22 -3.14
C THR A 276 -14.55 -11.11 -2.17
N THR A 277 -13.86 -11.74 -1.23
CA THR A 277 -14.51 -12.43 -0.12
C THR A 277 -14.70 -11.40 0.99
N GLN A 278 -15.93 -11.13 1.41
CA GLN A 278 -16.18 -10.32 2.60
C GLN A 278 -16.20 -11.23 3.83
N ILE A 279 -15.22 -11.07 4.73
CA ILE A 279 -15.24 -11.74 6.03
C ILE A 279 -16.32 -11.12 6.93
N SER A 280 -17.06 -11.96 7.66
CA SER A 280 -18.04 -11.49 8.64
C SER A 280 -17.34 -10.89 9.87
N ALA A 281 -18.02 -10.03 10.63
CA ALA A 281 -17.46 -9.49 11.89
C ALA A 281 -17.12 -10.59 12.90
N GLN A 282 -17.92 -11.67 12.91
CA GLN A 282 -17.72 -12.83 13.76
C GLN A 282 -16.46 -13.62 13.36
N ASP A 283 -16.24 -13.83 12.06
CA ASP A 283 -15.06 -14.54 11.57
C ASP A 283 -13.80 -13.70 11.74
N TYR A 284 -13.90 -12.39 11.53
CA TYR A 284 -12.81 -11.44 11.78
C TYR A 284 -12.36 -11.47 13.25
N ALA A 285 -13.31 -11.45 14.21
CA ALA A 285 -12.99 -11.55 15.63
C ALA A 285 -12.35 -12.89 16.03
N LYS A 286 -12.68 -13.97 15.30
CA LYS A 286 -12.10 -15.31 15.50
C LYS A 286 -10.72 -15.47 14.85
N GLU A 287 -10.38 -14.68 13.83
CA GLU A 287 -9.09 -14.74 13.14
C GLU A 287 -8.06 -13.79 13.74
N ASN A 288 -8.46 -12.56 14.05
CA ASN A 288 -7.60 -11.52 14.63
C ASN A 288 -7.04 -11.96 16.00
N THR A 289 -5.72 -12.04 16.14
CA THR A 289 -5.11 -12.59 17.37
C THR A 289 -5.38 -11.73 18.60
N PHE A 290 -5.47 -10.40 18.46
CA PHE A 290 -5.85 -9.51 19.55
C PHE A 290 -7.28 -9.75 20.03
N CYS A 291 -8.21 -9.98 19.09
CA CYS A 291 -9.61 -10.23 19.45
C CYS A 291 -9.78 -11.58 20.17
N LYS A 292 -8.96 -12.59 19.82
CA LYS A 292 -9.05 -13.94 20.40
C LYS A 292 -8.90 -13.92 21.92
N ASP A 293 -8.05 -13.08 22.49
CA ASP A 293 -7.80 -13.04 23.93
C ASP A 293 -9.10 -12.82 24.73
N CYS A 294 -10.00 -11.99 24.21
CA CYS A 294 -11.30 -11.76 24.81
C CYS A 294 -12.37 -12.75 24.29
N HIS A 295 -12.43 -12.99 22.98
CA HIS A 295 -13.53 -13.75 22.34
C HIS A 295 -13.39 -15.27 22.43
N THR A 296 -12.27 -15.80 22.93
CA THR A 296 -12.14 -17.22 23.27
C THR A 296 -12.54 -17.54 24.70
N THR A 297 -12.81 -16.51 25.51
CA THR A 297 -13.22 -16.71 26.90
C THR A 297 -14.65 -17.24 26.95
N LYS A 298 -14.81 -18.41 27.58
CA LYS A 298 -16.13 -19.04 27.79
C LYS A 298 -17.06 -18.07 28.54
N PRO A 299 -18.21 -17.69 27.96
CA PRO A 299 -19.10 -16.74 28.61
C PRO A 299 -19.75 -17.33 29.87
N LYS A 300 -20.00 -16.48 30.88
CA LYS A 300 -20.55 -16.86 32.20
C LYS A 300 -21.91 -17.58 32.11
N ASN A 301 -22.64 -17.39 31.02
CA ASN A 301 -23.92 -18.05 30.77
C ASN A 301 -23.79 -19.57 30.50
N HIS A 302 -22.59 -20.09 30.21
CA HIS A 302 -22.34 -21.52 30.02
C HIS A 302 -22.15 -22.26 31.36
N VAL A 303 -23.23 -22.29 32.12
CA VAL A 303 -23.33 -23.05 33.39
C VAL A 303 -23.40 -24.56 33.15
N LYS A 304 -23.14 -25.35 34.18
CA LYS A 304 -23.32 -26.81 34.13
C LYS A 304 -24.77 -27.14 33.75
N GLY A 305 -24.97 -27.97 32.74
CA GLY A 305 -26.30 -28.31 32.22
C GLY A 305 -26.87 -27.35 31.17
N PHE A 306 -26.09 -26.38 30.68
CA PHE A 306 -26.50 -25.42 29.64
C PHE A 306 -27.12 -26.07 28.39
N VAL A 307 -26.68 -27.29 28.02
CA VAL A 307 -27.22 -28.05 26.89
C VAL A 307 -28.74 -28.28 27.01
N ASN A 308 -29.30 -28.35 28.21
CA ASN A 308 -30.75 -28.52 28.36
C ASN A 308 -31.53 -27.20 28.19
N LEU A 309 -30.84 -26.06 28.28
CA LEU A 309 -31.43 -24.71 28.25
C LEU A 309 -31.10 -23.96 26.94
N HIS A 310 -30.13 -24.46 26.16
CA HIS A 310 -29.62 -23.74 24.99
C HIS A 310 -30.67 -23.59 23.89
N GLY A 311 -31.61 -24.53 23.74
CA GLY A 311 -32.65 -24.48 22.70
C GLY A 311 -33.58 -23.26 22.84
N ALA A 312 -34.00 -22.92 24.05
CA ALA A 312 -34.82 -21.73 24.30
C ALA A 312 -34.06 -20.44 23.97
N LYS A 313 -32.77 -20.39 24.28
CA LYS A 313 -31.90 -19.24 23.98
C LYS A 313 -31.58 -19.11 22.49
N ALA A 314 -31.33 -20.24 21.81
CA ALA A 314 -31.08 -20.28 20.38
C ALA A 314 -32.28 -19.79 19.56
N LYS A 315 -33.52 -20.00 20.05
CA LYS A 315 -34.74 -19.44 19.44
C LYS A 315 -34.83 -17.91 19.53
N VAL A 316 -34.23 -17.29 20.56
CA VAL A 316 -34.23 -15.83 20.72
C VAL A 316 -33.25 -15.17 19.75
N SER A 317 -32.02 -15.66 19.67
CA SER A 317 -31.05 -15.23 18.65
C SER A 317 -29.94 -16.24 18.50
N THR A 318 -29.87 -16.88 17.32
CA THR A 318 -28.76 -17.77 16.96
C THR A 318 -27.47 -16.99 16.69
N GLU A 319 -27.56 -15.72 16.30
CA GLU A 319 -26.40 -14.90 15.93
C GLU A 319 -25.42 -14.71 17.08
N THR A 320 -25.92 -14.51 18.30
CA THR A 320 -25.09 -14.35 19.50
C THR A 320 -24.25 -15.60 19.77
N CYS A 321 -24.78 -16.78 19.45
CA CYS A 321 -24.05 -18.05 19.55
C CYS A 321 -22.98 -18.14 18.46
N LEU A 322 -23.28 -17.65 17.25
CA LEU A 322 -22.38 -17.70 16.09
C LEU A 322 -21.18 -16.75 16.19
N ALA A 323 -21.20 -15.83 17.15
CA ALA A 323 -20.03 -15.04 17.52
C ALA A 323 -18.87 -15.93 18.01
N CYS A 324 -19.17 -17.06 18.67
CA CYS A 324 -18.16 -17.96 19.26
C CYS A 324 -18.17 -19.37 18.64
N HIS A 325 -19.33 -19.81 18.14
CA HIS A 325 -19.53 -21.12 17.52
C HIS A 325 -19.69 -20.98 16.01
N ASP A 326 -19.42 -22.05 15.29
CA ASP A 326 -19.74 -22.12 13.86
C ASP A 326 -20.91 -23.07 13.64
N LYS A 327 -21.72 -22.77 12.62
CA LYS A 327 -22.73 -23.73 12.14
C LYS A 327 -22.06 -25.03 11.68
N GLN A 328 -20.87 -24.93 11.10
CA GLN A 328 -20.11 -26.02 10.49
C GLN A 328 -18.62 -25.80 10.65
N LYS A 329 -17.85 -26.89 10.64
CA LYS A 329 -16.38 -26.83 10.68
C LYS A 329 -15.85 -26.33 9.33
N THR A 330 -15.62 -25.02 9.23
CA THR A 330 -15.08 -24.36 8.03
C THR A 330 -13.56 -24.19 8.08
N GLY A 331 -12.93 -24.51 9.22
CA GLY A 331 -11.47 -24.36 9.42
C GLY A 331 -11.03 -22.96 9.87
N PHE A 332 -11.95 -21.98 9.87
CA PHE A 332 -11.71 -20.62 10.36
C PHE A 332 -11.64 -20.54 11.89
N ASN A 333 -12.47 -21.30 12.61
CA ASN A 333 -12.44 -21.37 14.06
C ASN A 333 -11.57 -22.54 14.55
N LYS A 334 -10.32 -22.26 14.94
CA LYS A 334 -9.42 -23.24 15.57
C LYS A 334 -9.66 -23.40 17.08
N THR A 335 -10.44 -22.50 17.67
CA THR A 335 -10.54 -22.30 19.12
C THR A 335 -11.76 -22.97 19.75
N ASN A 336 -12.82 -23.28 18.97
CA ASN A 336 -14.02 -23.94 19.49
C ASN A 336 -14.36 -25.19 18.67
N ASN A 337 -14.34 -26.36 19.31
CA ASN A 337 -14.60 -27.65 18.67
C ASN A 337 -16.09 -28.00 18.54
N VAL A 338 -17.00 -27.18 19.09
CA VAL A 338 -18.43 -27.47 19.09
C VAL A 338 -19.13 -26.71 17.96
N THR A 339 -19.62 -27.44 16.97
CA THR A 339 -20.38 -26.90 15.83
C THR A 339 -21.84 -27.30 15.91
N CYS A 340 -22.76 -26.49 15.39
CA CYS A 340 -24.18 -26.83 15.44
C CYS A 340 -24.46 -28.21 14.80
N ASN A 341 -23.79 -28.49 13.68
CA ASN A 341 -23.95 -29.75 12.95
C ASN A 341 -23.36 -30.99 13.66
N SER A 342 -22.53 -30.84 14.71
CA SER A 342 -22.02 -32.00 15.45
C SER A 342 -23.06 -32.60 16.38
N CYS A 343 -24.02 -31.79 16.84
CA CYS A 343 -25.12 -32.21 17.71
C CYS A 343 -26.48 -32.20 17.01
N HIS A 344 -26.65 -31.38 15.96
CA HIS A 344 -27.81 -31.36 15.08
C HIS A 344 -27.43 -31.82 13.67
N PRO A 345 -27.14 -33.12 13.47
CA PRO A 345 -26.74 -33.62 12.17
C PRO A 345 -27.92 -33.56 11.20
N ALA A 346 -27.63 -33.19 9.95
CA ALA A 346 -28.60 -33.24 8.85
C ALA A 346 -28.74 -34.70 8.41
N MET A 347 -29.67 -35.44 9.00
CA MET A 347 -29.90 -36.84 8.64
C MET A 347 -31.37 -37.11 8.33
N HIS A 348 -31.62 -37.87 7.27
CA HIS A 348 -32.91 -38.51 6.96
C HIS A 348 -33.19 -39.68 7.90
N ALA A 349 -32.92 -39.51 9.21
CA ALA A 349 -32.98 -40.60 10.19
C ALA A 349 -34.42 -41.13 10.39
N ASP A 350 -35.42 -40.37 9.95
CA ASP A 350 -36.84 -40.72 10.00
C ASP A 350 -37.51 -40.54 8.63
N LYS A 351 -38.48 -41.40 8.30
CA LYS A 351 -39.28 -41.31 7.07
C LYS A 351 -40.13 -40.03 7.01
N ASN A 352 -40.50 -39.46 8.16
CA ASN A 352 -41.28 -38.23 8.27
C ASN A 352 -40.41 -37.01 8.61
N PHE A 353 -39.10 -37.05 8.33
CA PHE A 353 -38.20 -35.94 8.66
C PHE A 353 -38.65 -34.60 8.04
N LYS A 354 -39.28 -34.64 6.86
CA LYS A 354 -39.81 -33.46 6.17
C LYS A 354 -40.92 -32.76 6.95
N GLU A 355 -41.74 -33.52 7.68
CA GLU A 355 -42.85 -33.00 8.49
C GLU A 355 -42.36 -32.35 9.79
N ARG A 356 -41.23 -32.84 10.30
CA ARG A 356 -40.61 -32.37 11.56
C ARG A 356 -39.47 -31.40 11.32
N HIS A 357 -39.26 -30.97 10.08
CA HIS A 357 -38.18 -30.07 9.71
C HIS A 357 -38.52 -28.63 10.17
N PRO A 358 -37.57 -27.88 10.77
CA PRO A 358 -37.82 -26.53 11.28
C PRO A 358 -38.24 -25.49 10.23
N VAL A 359 -38.00 -25.78 8.95
CA VAL A 359 -38.48 -24.99 7.81
C VAL A 359 -39.23 -25.91 6.85
N ASN A 360 -40.30 -25.42 6.22
CA ASN A 360 -41.11 -26.24 5.33
C ASN A 360 -40.28 -26.69 4.11
N ILE A 361 -40.08 -27.99 3.98
CA ILE A 361 -39.34 -28.64 2.88
C ILE A 361 -40.14 -29.79 2.26
N GLN A 362 -41.47 -29.82 2.45
CA GLN A 362 -42.31 -30.93 1.96
C GLN A 362 -42.12 -31.14 0.45
N ASP A 363 -42.15 -30.06 -0.32
CA ASP A 363 -42.00 -30.05 -1.77
C ASP A 363 -40.54 -29.98 -2.24
N ALA A 364 -39.57 -29.85 -1.33
CA ALA A 364 -38.17 -29.79 -1.70
C ALA A 364 -37.67 -31.18 -2.10
N THR A 365 -37.16 -31.28 -3.34
CA THR A 365 -36.58 -32.50 -3.91
C THR A 365 -35.04 -32.48 -3.89
N ARG A 366 -34.42 -31.29 -3.85
CA ARG A 366 -32.96 -31.09 -3.80
C ARG A 366 -32.59 -29.92 -2.87
N PRO A 367 -31.37 -29.92 -2.29
CA PRO A 367 -30.88 -28.79 -1.49
C PRO A 367 -30.67 -27.55 -2.37
N THR A 368 -31.13 -26.40 -1.90
CA THR A 368 -30.90 -25.08 -2.53
C THR A 368 -29.79 -24.31 -1.79
N ASP A 369 -29.40 -23.15 -2.31
CA ASP A 369 -28.48 -22.25 -1.59
C ASP A 369 -28.98 -21.89 -0.19
N PHE A 370 -30.31 -21.77 -0.03
CA PHE A 370 -30.92 -21.59 1.28
C PHE A 370 -30.65 -22.78 2.22
N CYS A 371 -30.70 -24.02 1.73
CA CYS A 371 -30.39 -25.21 2.53
C CYS A 371 -28.94 -25.18 3.06
N TYR A 372 -28.00 -24.65 2.28
CA TYR A 372 -26.59 -24.56 2.67
C TYR A 372 -26.31 -23.50 3.75
N THR A 373 -27.27 -22.62 4.04
CA THR A 373 -27.19 -21.69 5.18
C THR A 373 -27.31 -22.40 6.54
N CYS A 374 -27.81 -23.65 6.55
CA CYS A 374 -28.00 -24.49 7.75
C CYS A 374 -27.25 -25.82 7.65
N HIS A 375 -27.07 -26.36 6.44
CA HIS A 375 -26.51 -27.69 6.20
C HIS A 375 -25.19 -27.66 5.42
N ASN A 376 -24.33 -28.65 5.65
CA ASN A 376 -22.99 -28.66 5.07
C ASN A 376 -23.01 -29.03 3.59
N LYS A 377 -22.67 -28.08 2.73
CA LYS A 377 -22.72 -28.23 1.27
C LYS A 377 -21.96 -29.49 0.81
N PRO A 378 -20.67 -29.71 1.14
CA PRO A 378 -19.95 -30.92 0.77
C PRO A 378 -20.64 -32.24 1.15
N LYS A 379 -21.24 -32.32 2.36
CA LYS A 379 -21.94 -33.53 2.83
C LYS A 379 -23.29 -33.76 2.14
N CYS A 380 -23.94 -32.70 1.66
CA CYS A 380 -25.20 -32.82 0.93
C CYS A 380 -24.95 -33.14 -0.55
N THR A 381 -23.97 -32.47 -1.17
CA THR A 381 -23.60 -32.65 -2.58
C THR A 381 -22.98 -34.01 -2.88
N SER A 382 -22.45 -34.71 -1.87
CA SER A 382 -21.99 -36.10 -2.05
C SER A 382 -23.11 -37.08 -2.41
N CYS A 383 -24.35 -36.77 -2.02
CA CYS A 383 -25.53 -37.60 -2.28
C CYS A 383 -26.53 -36.92 -3.24
N HIS A 384 -26.46 -35.60 -3.38
CA HIS A 384 -27.29 -34.79 -4.29
C HIS A 384 -26.40 -34.03 -5.27
N LYS A 385 -25.87 -34.72 -6.29
CA LYS A 385 -25.06 -34.08 -7.33
C LYS A 385 -25.92 -33.15 -8.19
N GLU A 386 -25.34 -32.03 -8.60
CA GLU A 386 -25.86 -31.19 -9.69
C GLU A 386 -25.65 -31.96 -11.00
N ASP A 387 -26.67 -32.01 -11.86
CA ASP A 387 -26.60 -32.65 -13.19
C ASP A 387 -25.79 -31.80 -14.17
#